data_AF-A0A0K0EBV4-F1
#
_entry.id   AF-A0A0K0EBV4-F1
#
_cell.length_a   1.000
_cell.length_b   1.000
_cell.length_c   1.000
_cell.angle_alpha   90.00
_cell.angle_beta   90.00
_cell.angle_gamma   90.00
#
_symmetry.space_group_name_H-M   'P 1'
#
loop_
_entity.id
_entity.type
_entity.pdbx_description
1 polymer ?
#
loop_
_entity_poly.entity_id
_entity_poly.type
_entity_poly.pdbx_seq_one_letter_code
_entity_poly.pdbx_strand_id
1 'polypeptide(L)'
;MNNLLLILLIINISIKLCLSYYSYELIFSNDFESQLGWKNHNTPCDNDIISFENNITNIISISQNFKFSSILLPSNGILYINDNIKIGKKGKWQCSNKNNVSHKKIYNVSYHGRANFYDSIHWRIKEKDFYEDYINPQTLLHYKRVPDSQSTVVIPYGISTQIESKKTINIQRLINRYQVSLLK
;
A
#
# COMPACT_ATOMS: atom_id res chain seq x y z
N MET A 1 41.95 -24.71 9.31
CA MET A 1 41.27 -23.41 9.53
C MET A 1 40.65 -22.80 8.27
N ASN A 2 41.26 -22.88 7.07
CA ASN A 2 40.72 -22.25 5.86
C ASN A 2 39.35 -22.76 5.38
N ASN A 3 39.04 -24.05 5.53
CA ASN A 3 37.75 -24.60 5.07
C ASN A 3 36.56 -24.11 5.90
N LEU A 4 36.74 -23.86 7.20
CA LEU A 4 35.64 -23.39 8.07
C LEU A 4 35.24 -21.95 7.71
N LEU A 5 36.24 -21.11 7.42
CA LEU A 5 36.07 -19.73 6.98
C LEU A 5 35.39 -19.66 5.60
N LEU A 6 35.77 -20.56 4.69
CA LEU A 6 35.14 -20.67 3.37
C LEU A 6 33.66 -21.10 3.49
N ILE A 7 33.35 -22.08 4.34
CA ILE A 7 31.97 -22.53 4.60
C ILE A 7 31.13 -21.40 5.21
N LEU A 8 31.66 -20.66 6.20
CA LEU A 8 31.00 -19.49 6.78
C LEU A 8 30.75 -18.39 5.74
N LEU A 9 31.68 -18.17 4.81
CA LEU A 9 31.52 -17.20 3.73
C LEU A 9 30.43 -17.64 2.75
N ILE A 10 30.43 -18.92 2.35
CA ILE A 10 29.42 -19.51 1.47
C ILE A 10 28.03 -19.44 2.12
N ILE A 11 27.92 -19.78 3.41
CA ILE A 11 26.67 -19.68 4.16
C ILE A 11 26.20 -18.21 4.23
N ASN A 12 27.07 -17.25 4.53
CA ASN A 12 26.70 -15.83 4.54
C ASN A 12 26.27 -15.30 3.17
N ILE A 13 26.95 -15.72 2.10
CA ILE A 13 26.59 -15.36 0.72
C ILE A 13 25.24 -15.99 0.33
N SER A 14 25.04 -17.27 0.68
CA SER A 14 23.79 -18.01 0.42
C SER A 14 22.62 -17.43 1.21
N ILE A 15 22.84 -17.02 2.46
CA ILE A 15 21.85 -16.33 3.29
C ILE A 15 21.51 -14.96 2.67
N LYS A 16 22.50 -14.19 2.20
CA LYS A 16 22.26 -12.93 1.48
C LYS A 16 21.48 -13.11 0.17
N LEU A 17 21.71 -14.21 -0.56
CA LEU A 17 20.97 -14.55 -1.78
C LEU A 17 19.55 -15.07 -1.50
N CYS A 18 19.31 -15.69 -0.34
CA CYS A 18 17.96 -16.12 0.09
C CYS A 18 17.15 -15.02 0.78
N LEU A 19 17.78 -13.92 1.19
CA LEU A 19 17.16 -12.81 1.90
C LEU A 19 16.37 -11.91 0.93
N SER A 20 15.20 -12.42 0.51
CA SER A 20 14.05 -11.72 -0.09
C SER A 20 14.29 -10.24 -0.39
N TYR A 21 14.28 -9.92 -1.69
CA TYR A 21 14.03 -8.57 -2.17
C TYR A 21 12.61 -8.14 -1.78
N TYR A 22 12.36 -6.84 -1.92
CA TYR A 22 11.20 -6.09 -1.43
C TYR A 22 9.88 -6.89 -1.36
N SER A 23 9.08 -6.58 -0.35
CA SER A 23 7.70 -7.06 -0.25
C SER A 23 6.76 -6.06 -0.91
N TYR A 24 5.90 -6.55 -1.79
CA TYR A 24 4.95 -5.74 -2.53
C TYR A 24 3.55 -6.10 -2.09
N GLU A 25 2.84 -5.13 -1.52
CA GLU A 25 1.45 -5.29 -1.16
C GLU A 25 0.57 -4.66 -2.25
N LEU A 26 -0.41 -5.43 -2.70
CA LEU A 26 -1.39 -4.97 -3.67
C LEU A 26 -2.31 -3.92 -3.02
N ILE A 27 -2.45 -2.79 -3.69
CA ILE A 27 -3.32 -1.69 -3.28
C ILE A 27 -4.59 -1.69 -4.13
N PHE A 28 -5.70 -1.40 -3.48
CA PHE A 28 -7.00 -1.24 -4.13
C PHE A 28 -7.46 0.22 -4.08
N SER A 29 -8.38 0.59 -4.97
CA SER A 29 -8.92 1.95 -5.06
C SER A 29 -9.81 2.35 -3.88
N ASN A 30 -10.23 1.41 -3.04
CA ASN A 30 -11.01 1.64 -1.83
C ASN A 30 -10.15 1.79 -0.56
N ASP A 31 -8.83 1.62 -0.67
CA ASP A 31 -7.89 1.91 0.40
C ASP A 31 -7.70 3.42 0.51
N PHE A 32 -8.13 4.00 1.63
CA PHE A 32 -8.18 5.45 1.78
C PHE A 32 -6.79 6.10 1.80
N GLU A 33 -5.80 5.36 2.31
CA GLU A 33 -4.41 5.79 2.35
C GLU A 33 -3.74 5.73 0.97
N SER A 34 -4.31 4.96 0.04
CA SER A 34 -3.81 4.82 -1.34
C SER A 34 -3.99 6.07 -2.18
N GLN A 35 -2.95 6.46 -2.91
CA GLN A 35 -3.02 7.47 -3.96
C GLN A 35 -4.05 7.13 -5.05
N LEU A 36 -4.33 5.83 -5.29
CA LEU A 36 -5.32 5.40 -6.27
C LEU A 36 -6.67 6.08 -6.03
N GLY A 37 -7.21 6.03 -4.82
CA GLY A 37 -8.56 6.56 -4.60
C GLY A 37 -8.68 8.09 -4.72
N TRP A 38 -7.58 8.84 -4.80
CA TRP A 38 -7.61 10.31 -4.79
C TRP A 38 -7.57 10.92 -6.19
N LYS A 39 -8.32 12.01 -6.37
CA LYS A 39 -8.24 12.83 -7.59
C LYS A 39 -6.80 13.25 -7.88
N ASN A 40 -6.37 13.03 -9.11
CA ASN A 40 -5.01 13.32 -9.59
C ASN A 40 -3.92 12.55 -8.84
N HIS A 41 -4.24 11.42 -8.20
CA HIS A 41 -3.32 10.57 -7.44
C HIS A 41 -2.58 11.31 -6.31
N ASN A 42 -3.22 12.35 -5.76
CA ASN A 42 -2.60 13.22 -4.78
C ASN A 42 -3.26 13.08 -3.42
N THR A 43 -2.61 12.36 -2.51
CA THR A 43 -3.08 12.13 -1.14
C THR A 43 -3.36 13.45 -0.40
N PRO A 44 -4.33 13.47 0.51
CA PRO A 44 -4.66 14.63 1.32
C PRO A 44 -3.57 14.93 2.36
N CYS A 45 -3.38 16.22 2.61
CA CYS A 45 -2.61 16.69 3.74
C CYS A 45 -3.49 16.82 4.99
N ASP A 46 -2.85 17.05 6.13
CA ASP A 46 -3.46 17.04 7.46
C ASP A 46 -4.44 18.19 7.75
N ASN A 47 -4.54 19.18 6.86
CA ASN A 47 -5.47 20.31 6.94
C ASN A 47 -6.45 20.38 5.75
N ASP A 48 -6.48 19.37 4.87
CA ASP A 48 -7.34 19.41 3.69
C ASP A 48 -8.82 19.20 4.04
N ILE A 49 -9.68 19.63 3.12
CA ILE A 49 -11.13 19.38 3.15
C ILE A 49 -11.40 18.14 2.31
N ILE A 50 -11.92 17.09 2.94
CA ILE A 50 -12.19 15.81 2.29
C ILE A 50 -13.61 15.80 1.74
N SER A 51 -13.75 15.30 0.52
CA SER A 51 -15.03 15.06 -0.12
C SER A 51 -14.98 13.78 -0.95
N PHE A 52 -16.15 13.21 -1.21
CA PHE A 52 -16.29 11.99 -1.99
C PHE A 52 -17.07 12.28 -3.26
N GLU A 53 -16.91 11.43 -4.27
CA GLU A 53 -17.70 11.51 -5.50
C GLU A 53 -19.18 11.21 -5.20
N ASN A 54 -20.08 12.10 -5.62
CA ASN A 54 -21.49 12.08 -5.19
C ASN A 54 -22.35 11.09 -5.98
N ASN A 55 -21.90 10.67 -7.17
CA ASN A 55 -22.72 9.89 -8.11
C ASN A 55 -22.41 8.38 -8.09
N ILE A 56 -21.72 7.90 -7.05
CA ILE A 56 -21.31 6.50 -6.92
C ILE A 56 -21.42 6.03 -5.46
N THR A 57 -21.53 4.72 -5.28
CA THR A 57 -21.44 4.10 -3.95
C THR A 57 -19.99 4.16 -3.45
N ASN A 58 -19.77 4.80 -2.31
CA ASN A 58 -18.45 4.95 -1.72
C ASN A 58 -18.19 3.88 -0.66
N ILE A 59 -17.47 2.82 -1.01
CA ILE A 59 -17.02 1.80 -0.03
C ILE A 59 -15.55 2.03 0.22
N ILE A 60 -15.18 2.44 1.43
CA ILE A 60 -13.85 2.93 1.77
C ILE A 60 -13.36 2.25 3.04
N SER A 61 -12.09 1.90 3.08
CA SER A 61 -11.41 1.41 4.28
C SER A 61 -10.33 2.40 4.71
N ILE A 62 -10.41 2.84 5.97
CA ILE A 62 -9.41 3.67 6.65
C ILE A 62 -8.70 2.80 7.67
N SER A 63 -7.41 2.63 7.50
CA SER A 63 -6.57 1.73 8.29
C SER A 63 -5.53 2.45 9.16
N GLN A 64 -5.27 3.73 8.91
CA GLN A 64 -4.30 4.53 9.65
C GLN A 64 -4.90 5.81 10.24
N ASN A 65 -4.17 6.41 11.18
CA ASN A 65 -4.54 7.70 11.74
C ASN A 65 -4.76 8.73 10.61
N PHE A 66 -5.71 9.63 10.80
CA PHE A 66 -6.08 10.59 9.78
C PHE A 66 -6.51 11.93 10.39
N LYS A 67 -5.94 13.03 9.90
CA LYS A 67 -6.27 14.40 10.28
C LYS A 67 -6.72 15.19 9.06
N PHE A 68 -7.76 16.01 9.23
CA PHE A 68 -8.33 16.84 8.18
C PHE A 68 -8.93 18.10 8.80
N SER A 69 -9.19 19.12 7.98
CA SER A 69 -9.94 20.29 8.41
C SER A 69 -11.44 19.97 8.54
N SER A 70 -12.01 19.40 7.48
CA SER A 70 -13.40 18.90 7.48
C SER A 70 -13.56 17.74 6.52
N ILE A 71 -14.59 16.93 6.74
CA ILE A 71 -14.96 15.82 5.86
C ILE A 71 -16.43 15.95 5.50
N LEU A 72 -16.72 16.02 4.21
CA LEU A 72 -18.07 15.94 3.66
C LEU A 72 -18.35 14.48 3.37
N LEU A 73 -19.06 13.80 4.27
CA LEU A 73 -19.37 12.38 4.13
C LEU A 73 -20.19 12.10 2.85
N PRO A 74 -20.00 10.94 2.21
CA PRO A 74 -20.75 10.58 1.01
C PRO A 74 -22.22 10.36 1.37
N SER A 75 -23.13 10.73 0.47
CA SER A 75 -24.57 10.47 0.62
C SER A 75 -24.93 8.98 0.50
N ASN A 76 -24.08 8.19 -0.14
CA ASN A 76 -24.27 6.75 -0.34
C ASN A 76 -22.93 6.01 -0.22
N GLY A 77 -22.84 5.07 0.71
CA GLY A 77 -21.62 4.30 0.94
C GLY A 77 -21.43 3.82 2.37
N ILE A 78 -20.26 3.23 2.62
CA ILE A 78 -19.81 2.74 3.91
C ILE A 78 -18.34 3.15 4.10
N LEU A 79 -18.04 3.72 5.27
CA LEU A 79 -16.66 3.93 5.72
C LEU A 79 -16.33 2.88 6.79
N TYR A 80 -15.40 1.99 6.48
CA TYR A 80 -14.79 1.10 7.46
C TYR A 80 -13.61 1.80 8.11
N ILE A 81 -13.68 1.93 9.44
CA ILE A 81 -12.63 2.52 10.26
C ILE A 81 -12.05 1.36 11.06
N ASN A 82 -10.79 1.04 10.82
CA ASN A 82 -10.06 -0.01 11.53
C ASN A 82 -9.99 0.24 13.05
N ASP A 83 -9.57 -0.75 13.81
CA ASP A 83 -9.44 -0.60 15.27
C ASP A 83 -8.30 0.35 15.63
N ASN A 84 -8.43 1.03 16.78
CA ASN A 84 -7.40 1.87 17.42
C ASN A 84 -6.88 3.08 16.60
N ILE A 85 -7.52 3.44 15.49
CA ILE A 85 -7.17 4.66 14.76
C ILE A 85 -7.73 5.91 15.41
N LYS A 86 -6.93 6.98 15.35
CA LYS A 86 -7.25 8.29 15.91
C LYS A 86 -7.57 9.27 14.78
N ILE A 87 -8.84 9.62 14.65
CA ILE A 87 -9.26 10.77 13.85
C ILE A 87 -8.80 12.06 14.54
N GLY A 88 -8.21 12.97 13.77
CA GLY A 88 -7.58 14.20 14.28
C GLY A 88 -6.07 14.06 14.53
N LYS A 89 -5.51 12.85 14.46
CA LYS A 89 -4.06 12.62 14.49
C LYS A 89 -3.56 12.38 13.07
N LYS A 90 -2.50 13.10 12.67
CA LYS A 90 -1.90 12.94 11.34
C LYS A 90 -1.38 11.50 11.15
N GLY A 91 -1.75 10.87 10.04
CA GLY A 91 -1.18 9.59 9.59
C GLY A 91 0.21 9.74 8.98
N LYS A 92 1.04 8.70 9.06
CA LYS A 92 2.37 8.68 8.42
C LYS A 92 2.28 8.85 6.90
N TRP A 93 1.19 8.35 6.30
CA TRP A 93 0.89 8.43 4.87
C TRP A 93 0.45 9.83 4.40
N GLN A 94 -0.03 10.69 5.31
CA GLN A 94 -0.51 12.02 4.95
C GLN A 94 0.65 12.99 4.73
N CYS A 95 0.51 13.85 3.73
CA CYS A 95 1.39 14.99 3.59
C CYS A 95 1.18 16.01 4.71
N SER A 96 2.22 16.78 5.03
CA SER A 96 2.08 17.99 5.83
C SER A 96 1.97 19.17 4.88
N ASN A 97 0.92 19.96 5.03
CA ASN A 97 0.78 21.17 4.24
C ASN A 97 1.62 22.28 4.86
N LYS A 98 2.69 22.70 4.17
CA LYS A 98 3.61 23.72 4.69
C LYS A 98 2.97 25.10 4.81
N ASN A 99 1.93 25.38 4.02
CA ASN A 99 1.38 26.72 3.88
C ASN A 99 0.07 26.92 4.68
N ASN A 100 -0.40 25.90 5.43
CA ASN A 100 -1.69 25.90 6.14
C ASN A 100 -2.93 26.22 5.28
N VAL A 101 -2.81 26.29 3.96
CA VAL A 101 -3.96 26.51 3.06
C VAL A 101 -4.73 25.20 2.91
N SER A 102 -6.01 25.19 3.29
CA SER A 102 -6.83 23.97 3.16
C SER A 102 -7.27 23.79 1.72
N HIS A 103 -6.96 22.66 1.09
CA HIS A 103 -7.42 22.37 -0.27
C HIS A 103 -8.54 21.32 -0.25
N LYS A 104 -9.51 21.43 -1.17
CA LYS A 104 -10.52 20.39 -1.35
C LYS A 104 -9.89 19.18 -2.06
N LYS A 105 -9.98 18.01 -1.45
CA LYS A 105 -9.56 16.73 -1.99
C LYS A 105 -10.79 15.86 -2.24
N ILE A 106 -10.84 15.22 -3.40
CA ILE A 106 -11.96 14.38 -3.81
C ILE A 106 -11.48 12.93 -3.89
N TYR A 107 -12.17 12.04 -3.19
CA TYR A 107 -11.91 10.61 -3.20
C TYR A 107 -12.91 9.87 -4.10
N ASN A 108 -12.51 8.70 -4.59
CA ASN A 108 -13.28 7.78 -5.42
C ASN A 108 -13.69 8.34 -6.79
N VAL A 109 -12.93 9.29 -7.34
CA VAL A 109 -13.25 9.98 -8.60
C VAL A 109 -13.02 9.15 -9.86
N SER A 110 -12.39 7.98 -9.75
CA SER A 110 -12.09 7.15 -10.91
C SER A 110 -11.97 5.69 -10.48
N TYR A 111 -12.77 4.81 -11.06
CA TYR A 111 -12.47 3.39 -11.02
C TYR A 111 -11.16 3.19 -11.81
N HIS A 112 -10.05 2.85 -11.15
CA HIS A 112 -8.71 2.75 -11.77
C HIS A 112 -8.54 1.52 -12.69
N GLY A 113 -9.65 1.00 -13.21
CA GLY A 113 -9.67 -0.26 -13.92
C GLY A 113 -9.39 -1.44 -13.00
N ARG A 114 -9.15 -2.60 -13.59
CA ARG A 114 -8.72 -3.79 -12.86
C ARG A 114 -7.26 -3.62 -12.45
N ALA A 115 -6.92 -4.13 -11.27
CA ALA A 115 -5.54 -4.13 -10.80
C ALA A 115 -4.62 -4.75 -11.87
N ASN A 116 -3.55 -4.03 -12.25
CA ASN A 116 -2.58 -4.48 -13.25
C ASN A 116 -1.25 -4.80 -12.58
N PHE A 117 -0.71 -5.99 -12.83
CA PHE A 117 0.53 -6.43 -12.20
C PHE A 117 1.74 -5.53 -12.52
N TYR A 118 1.77 -4.95 -13.72
CA TYR A 118 2.89 -4.15 -14.23
C TYR A 118 2.74 -2.66 -13.96
N ASP A 119 1.65 -2.23 -13.33
CA ASP A 119 1.44 -0.84 -12.99
C ASP A 119 1.82 -0.59 -11.52
N SER A 120 2.90 0.18 -11.32
CA SER A 120 3.44 0.49 -10.00
C SER A 120 2.44 1.18 -9.07
N ILE A 121 1.40 1.83 -9.59
CA ILE A 121 0.42 2.51 -8.75
C ILE A 121 -0.46 1.53 -7.95
N HIS A 122 -0.50 0.26 -8.35
CA HIS A 122 -1.18 -0.82 -7.62
C HIS A 122 -0.30 -1.49 -6.56
N TRP A 123 0.93 -1.01 -6.34
CA TRP A 123 1.88 -1.64 -5.42
C TRP A 123 2.40 -0.65 -4.38
N ARG A 124 2.32 -1.04 -3.11
CA ARG A 124 3.07 -0.40 -2.02
C ARG A 124 4.17 -1.33 -1.56
N ILE A 125 5.34 -0.76 -1.31
CA ILE A 125 6.60 -1.50 -1.29
C ILE A 125 7.17 -1.42 0.13
N LYS A 126 7.63 -2.54 0.66
CA LYS A 126 8.36 -2.63 1.93
C LYS A 126 9.72 -3.25 1.67
N GLU A 127 10.71 -2.86 2.46
CA GLU A 127 12.03 -3.51 2.39
C GLU A 127 11.96 -4.97 2.80
N LYS A 128 11.10 -5.27 3.78
CA LYS A 128 10.79 -6.61 4.28
C LYS A 128 9.30 -6.73 4.61
N ASP A 129 8.79 -7.95 4.57
CA ASP A 129 7.39 -8.29 4.90
C ASP A 129 6.98 -7.89 6.32
N PHE A 130 7.88 -8.02 7.29
CA PHE A 130 7.63 -7.69 8.69
C PHE A 130 7.84 -6.22 9.05
N TYR A 131 8.21 -5.35 8.09
CA TYR A 131 8.28 -3.91 8.33
C TYR A 131 6.89 -3.28 8.28
N GLU A 132 6.66 -2.31 9.17
CA GLU A 132 5.42 -1.53 9.18
C GLU A 132 5.43 -0.43 8.12
N ASP A 133 6.59 0.18 7.88
CA ASP A 133 6.71 1.36 7.03
C ASP A 133 6.94 1.00 5.55
N TYR A 134 6.28 1.74 4.66
CA TYR A 134 6.42 1.63 3.21
C TYR A 134 7.52 2.54 2.67
N ILE A 135 8.19 2.07 1.63
CA ILE A 135 9.21 2.82 0.87
C ILE A 135 8.50 3.71 -0.14
N ASN A 136 9.03 4.93 -0.34
CA ASN A 136 8.62 5.78 -1.44
C ASN A 136 9.07 5.17 -2.79
N PRO A 137 8.17 4.77 -3.70
CA PRO A 137 8.55 4.15 -4.98
C PRO A 137 9.43 5.05 -5.85
N GLN A 138 9.35 6.37 -5.69
CA GLN A 138 10.13 7.33 -6.48
C GLN A 138 11.63 7.25 -6.21
N THR A 139 12.06 6.74 -5.04
CA THR A 139 13.48 6.54 -4.72
C THR A 139 14.06 5.26 -5.34
N LEU A 140 13.20 4.41 -5.90
CA LEU A 140 13.58 3.15 -6.52
C LEU A 140 13.71 3.30 -8.04
N LEU A 141 14.59 2.46 -8.61
CA LEU A 141 14.66 2.23 -10.05
C LEU A 141 13.32 1.68 -10.55
N HIS A 142 12.94 2.02 -11.78
CA HIS A 142 11.63 1.68 -12.34
C HIS A 142 11.30 0.18 -12.24
N TYR A 143 12.26 -0.70 -12.51
CA TYR A 143 12.05 -2.16 -12.44
C TYR A 143 11.77 -2.66 -11.01
N LYS A 144 12.19 -1.92 -9.98
CA LYS A 144 11.95 -2.25 -8.57
C LYS A 144 10.59 -1.75 -8.06
N ARG A 145 9.81 -1.06 -8.90
CA ARG A 145 8.50 -0.50 -8.50
C ARG A 145 7.35 -1.49 -8.68
N VAL A 146 7.62 -2.64 -9.27
CA VAL A 146 6.68 -3.75 -9.47
C VAL A 146 7.34 -5.05 -9.00
N PRO A 147 6.56 -6.07 -8.61
CA PRO A 147 7.13 -7.32 -8.15
C PRO A 147 7.83 -8.10 -9.27
N ASP A 148 8.86 -8.83 -8.89
CA ASP A 148 9.64 -9.73 -9.76
C ASP A 148 9.73 -11.16 -9.17
N SER A 149 10.52 -12.02 -9.82
CA SER A 149 10.70 -13.41 -9.41
C SER A 149 11.34 -13.62 -8.04
N GLN A 150 11.93 -12.58 -7.45
CA GLN A 150 12.54 -12.62 -6.11
C GLN A 150 11.70 -11.89 -5.06
N SER A 151 10.55 -11.37 -5.46
CA SER A 151 9.69 -10.55 -4.60
C SER A 151 8.73 -11.41 -3.78
N THR A 152 8.42 -10.94 -2.57
CA THR A 152 7.22 -11.40 -1.85
C THR A 152 6.04 -10.54 -2.27
N VAL A 153 4.94 -11.16 -2.71
CA VAL A 153 3.68 -10.47 -3.01
C VAL A 153 2.67 -10.72 -1.90
N VAL A 154 2.04 -9.66 -1.42
CA VAL A 154 1.00 -9.68 -0.40
C VAL A 154 -0.32 -9.23 -1.03
N ILE A 155 -1.36 -10.05 -0.90
CA ILE A 155 -2.74 -9.70 -1.26
C ILE A 155 -3.50 -9.56 0.06
N PRO A 156 -3.73 -8.34 0.55
CA PRO A 156 -4.07 -8.09 1.95
C PRO A 156 -5.50 -8.49 2.31
N TYR A 157 -6.45 -8.42 1.36
CA TYR A 157 -7.86 -8.74 1.59
C TYR A 157 -8.55 -9.19 0.29
N GLY A 158 -9.63 -9.95 0.47
CA GLY A 158 -10.38 -10.59 -0.62
C GLY A 158 -10.18 -12.11 -0.67
N ILE A 159 -11.25 -12.84 -0.97
CA ILE A 159 -11.22 -14.29 -1.23
C ILE A 159 -10.73 -14.58 -2.66
N SER A 160 -10.87 -13.61 -3.55
CA SER A 160 -10.51 -13.69 -4.95
C SER A 160 -10.22 -12.29 -5.47
N THR A 161 -8.96 -12.02 -5.80
CA THR A 161 -8.55 -10.81 -6.49
C THR A 161 -8.10 -11.17 -7.89
N GLN A 162 -8.69 -10.52 -8.89
CA GLN A 162 -8.20 -10.61 -10.26
C GLN A 162 -7.17 -9.52 -10.50
N ILE A 163 -5.97 -9.93 -10.88
CA ILE A 163 -4.91 -9.04 -11.35
C ILE A 163 -4.71 -9.36 -12.83
N GLU A 164 -4.78 -8.34 -13.67
CA GLU A 164 -4.49 -8.47 -15.09
C GLU A 164 -2.98 -8.69 -15.29
N SER A 165 -2.65 -9.71 -16.08
CA SER A 165 -1.29 -9.97 -16.54
C SER A 165 -1.28 -10.39 -18.00
N LYS A 166 -0.29 -9.89 -18.75
CA LYS A 166 -0.02 -10.27 -20.13
C LYS A 166 0.92 -11.48 -20.26
N LYS A 167 1.60 -11.86 -19.18
CA LYS A 167 2.58 -12.95 -19.15
C LYS A 167 2.44 -13.79 -17.88
N THR A 168 3.05 -14.96 -17.87
CA THR A 168 3.24 -15.72 -16.63
C THR A 168 4.04 -14.88 -15.64
N ILE A 169 3.54 -14.78 -14.41
CA ILE A 169 4.18 -14.07 -13.31
C ILE A 169 4.92 -15.10 -12.47
N ASN A 170 6.21 -14.88 -12.27
CA ASN A 170 7.01 -15.61 -11.29
C ASN A 170 7.25 -14.68 -10.10
N ILE A 171 7.06 -15.20 -8.89
CA ILE A 171 7.31 -14.52 -7.62
C ILE A 171 7.94 -15.52 -6.65
N GLN A 172 8.73 -15.03 -5.70
CA GLN A 172 9.35 -15.91 -4.71
C GLN A 172 8.30 -16.49 -3.76
N ARG A 173 7.36 -15.65 -3.33
CA ARG A 173 6.34 -16.01 -2.34
C ARG A 173 5.08 -15.21 -2.54
N LEU A 174 3.93 -15.85 -2.36
CA LEU A 174 2.61 -15.23 -2.28
C LEU A 174 2.07 -15.36 -0.85
N ILE A 175 1.66 -14.24 -0.24
CA ILE A 175 0.97 -14.20 1.05
C ILE A 175 -0.46 -13.75 0.79
N ASN A 176 -1.41 -14.67 0.94
CA ASN A 176 -2.84 -14.35 0.94
C ASN A 176 -3.29 -14.08 2.38
N ARG A 177 -3.80 -12.86 2.62
CA ARG A 177 -4.25 -12.34 3.93
C ARG A 177 -3.14 -12.05 4.93
N TYR A 178 -3.29 -10.95 5.66
CA TYR A 178 -2.74 -10.85 7.00
C TYR A 178 -3.49 -11.88 7.86
N GLN A 179 -2.87 -13.02 8.17
CA GLN A 179 -3.32 -13.80 9.32
C GLN A 179 -3.12 -12.89 10.54
N VAL A 180 -4.19 -12.24 10.98
CA VAL A 180 -4.25 -11.78 12.36
C VAL A 180 -4.04 -13.05 13.18
N SER A 181 -2.84 -13.24 13.71
CA SER A 181 -2.63 -14.25 14.72
C SER A 181 -3.58 -13.90 15.85
N LEU A 182 -4.60 -14.71 16.04
CA LEU A 182 -5.38 -14.72 17.28
C LEU A 182 -4.42 -15.18 18.38
N LEU A 183 -3.59 -14.27 18.87
CA LEU A 183 -2.99 -14.42 20.18
C LEU A 183 -4.15 -14.21 21.17
N LYS A 184 -4.76 -15.32 21.57
CA LYS A 184 -5.50 -15.45 22.82
C LYS A 184 -4.52 -15.52 23.97
#